data_AF-A0A935RPY0-F1
#
_entry.id   AF-A0A935RPY0-F1
#
_cell.length_a   1.000
_cell.length_b   1.000
_cell.length_c   1.000
_cell.angle_alpha   90.00
_cell.angle_beta   90.00
_cell.angle_gamma   90.00
#
_symmetry.space_group_name_H-M   'P 1'
#
loop_
_entity.id
_entity.type
_entity.pdbx_description
1 polymer ?
#
loop_
_entity_poly.entity_id
_entity_poly.type
_entity_poly.pdbx_seq_one_letter_code
_entity_poly.pdbx_strand_id
1 'polypeptide(L)'
;MEKISVNGIVTVFVPFIFAAIAALAGLIGFGGTAWALTSATGSSVDPALFAGGGALVGVIGGFLYGYVVCMLIAPVAILENLSVRGGFRRSRLLTARSFTTSLAAAVIMFLLPMVLAGALSFVVGVTAKAFDPKANAPVEVTQNDNAVTEKNPETTDQQPNVSSEKEGDLNIRVGPRSAVEVRGEKKDMRSRVKHAVLESLIQIFFLPLQIFAVSFSSIIVALLYLKTRLAGGEPMADLLERFEDNDRPRKKWQERVRARLIQSGRIPSRP
;
A
#
# COMPACT_ATOMS: atom_id res chain seq x y z
N MET A 1 -4.50 15.80 19.24
CA MET A 1 -3.76 14.64 18.71
C MET A 1 -4.69 13.52 18.24
N GLU A 2 -5.79 13.24 18.95
CA GLU A 2 -6.76 12.20 18.58
C GLU A 2 -7.39 12.38 17.18
N LYS A 3 -7.62 13.63 16.76
CA LYS A 3 -8.11 13.94 15.40
C LYS A 3 -7.10 13.65 14.28
N ILE A 4 -5.83 13.38 14.57
CA ILE A 4 -4.81 13.17 13.53
C ILE A 4 -4.65 11.67 13.24
N SER A 5 -4.78 10.80 14.25
CA SER A 5 -4.68 9.34 14.06
C SER A 5 -5.85 8.77 13.27
N VAL A 6 -7.07 9.25 13.51
CA VAL A 6 -8.28 8.84 12.77
C VAL A 6 -8.15 9.17 11.27
N ASN A 7 -7.44 10.26 10.94
CA ASN A 7 -7.32 10.72 9.56
C ASN A 7 -6.45 9.79 8.72
N GLY A 8 -5.35 9.29 9.27
CA GLY A 8 -4.47 8.34 8.58
C GLY A 8 -5.18 7.03 8.25
N ILE A 9 -5.90 6.47 9.22
CA ILE A 9 -6.66 5.22 9.07
C ILE A 9 -7.68 5.34 7.94
N VAL A 10 -8.48 6.41 7.92
CA VAL A 10 -9.50 6.60 6.89
C VAL A 10 -8.88 6.65 5.48
N THR A 11 -7.75 7.34 5.31
CA THR A 11 -7.11 7.43 3.98
C THR A 11 -6.60 6.10 3.44
N VAL A 12 -6.22 5.17 4.32
CA VAL A 12 -5.76 3.83 3.93
C VAL A 12 -6.92 2.95 3.48
N PHE A 13 -8.08 3.02 4.15
CA PHE A 13 -9.22 2.15 3.85
C PHE A 13 -10.10 2.65 2.70
N VAL A 14 -10.11 3.95 2.41
CA VAL A 14 -10.98 4.53 1.37
C VAL A 14 -10.76 3.90 -0.02
N PRO A 15 -9.53 3.69 -0.52
CA PRO A 15 -9.30 3.01 -1.80
C PRO A 15 -9.91 1.61 -1.87
N PHE A 16 -9.88 0.85 -0.76
CA PHE A 16 -10.49 -0.48 -0.69
C PHE A 16 -12.02 -0.42 -0.72
N ILE A 17 -12.62 0.59 -0.08
CA ILE A 17 -14.07 0.83 -0.15
C ILE A 17 -14.48 1.16 -1.60
N PHE A 18 -13.73 2.03 -2.28
CA PHE A 18 -13.98 2.32 -3.70
C PHE A 18 -13.82 1.08 -4.59
N ALA A 19 -12.79 0.26 -4.35
CA ALA A 19 -12.59 -1.00 -5.06
C ALA A 19 -13.75 -1.97 -4.84
N ALA A 20 -14.23 -2.12 -3.61
CA ALA A 20 -15.36 -3.00 -3.27
C ALA A 20 -16.67 -2.54 -3.94
N ILE A 21 -16.96 -1.23 -3.90
CA ILE A 21 -18.16 -0.67 -4.56
C ILE A 21 -18.08 -0.86 -6.07
N ALA A 22 -16.91 -0.59 -6.68
CA ALA A 22 -16.71 -0.76 -8.11
C ALA A 22 -16.77 -2.23 -8.54
N ALA A 23 -16.27 -3.15 -7.70
CA ALA A 23 -16.38 -4.60 -7.93
C ALA A 23 -17.84 -5.06 -7.93
N LEU A 24 -18.64 -4.62 -6.96
CA LEU A 24 -20.08 -4.91 -6.91
C LEU A 24 -20.82 -4.33 -8.12
N ALA A 25 -20.50 -3.09 -8.50
CA ALA A 25 -21.07 -2.47 -9.69
C ALA A 25 -20.69 -3.21 -10.98
N GLY A 26 -19.44 -3.66 -11.09
CA GLY A 26 -18.94 -4.47 -12.21
C GLY A 26 -19.62 -5.83 -12.28
N LEU A 27 -19.79 -6.51 -11.14
CA LEU A 27 -20.46 -7.80 -11.04
C LEU A 27 -21.94 -7.69 -11.45
N ILE A 28 -22.65 -6.68 -10.96
CA ILE A 28 -24.07 -6.45 -11.28
C ILE A 28 -24.23 -6.02 -12.74
N GLY A 29 -23.38 -5.10 -13.22
CA GLY A 29 -23.46 -4.57 -14.59
C GLY A 29 -23.12 -5.62 -15.65
N PHE A 30 -21.94 -6.23 -15.57
CA PHE A 30 -21.51 -7.24 -16.54
C PHE A 30 -22.24 -8.59 -16.36
N GLY A 31 -22.51 -8.99 -15.13
CA GLY A 31 -23.27 -10.22 -14.85
C GLY A 31 -24.73 -10.09 -15.27
N GLY A 32 -25.38 -8.96 -14.98
CA GLY A 32 -26.77 -8.70 -15.38
C GLY A 32 -26.94 -8.60 -16.89
N THR A 33 -26.01 -7.94 -17.59
CA THR A 33 -26.04 -7.88 -19.07
C THR A 33 -25.76 -9.24 -19.71
N ALA A 34 -24.82 -10.02 -19.20
CA ALA A 34 -24.56 -11.39 -19.70
C ALA A 34 -25.76 -12.33 -19.45
N TRP A 35 -26.42 -12.22 -18.30
CA TRP A 35 -27.62 -12.99 -17.99
C TRP A 35 -28.81 -12.61 -18.89
N ALA A 36 -29.02 -11.32 -19.14
CA ALA A 36 -30.04 -10.84 -20.08
C ALA A 36 -29.76 -11.30 -21.52
N LEU A 37 -28.49 -11.33 -21.94
CA LEU A 37 -28.12 -11.74 -23.29
C LEU A 37 -28.27 -13.26 -23.50
N THR A 38 -27.83 -14.06 -22.54
CA THR A 38 -28.00 -15.52 -22.56
C THR A 38 -29.45 -15.94 -22.58
N SER A 39 -30.30 -15.31 -21.76
CA SER A 39 -31.75 -15.56 -21.75
C SER A 39 -32.44 -15.13 -23.05
N ALA A 40 -31.96 -14.08 -23.72
CA ALA A 40 -32.54 -13.60 -24.97
C ALA A 40 -32.10 -14.39 -26.22
N THR A 41 -30.85 -14.84 -26.27
CA THR A 41 -30.24 -15.43 -27.49
C THR A 41 -29.99 -16.93 -27.42
N GLY A 42 -30.16 -17.57 -26.26
CA GLY A 42 -29.90 -19.00 -26.06
C GLY A 42 -28.42 -19.38 -26.16
N SER A 43 -27.51 -18.41 -26.16
CA SER A 43 -26.07 -18.62 -26.21
C SER A 43 -25.56 -19.28 -24.94
N SER A 44 -24.64 -20.24 -25.06
CA SER A 44 -24.02 -20.98 -23.94
C SER A 44 -22.89 -20.23 -23.22
N VAL A 45 -22.85 -18.91 -23.31
CA VAL A 45 -21.83 -18.12 -22.57
C VAL A 45 -22.16 -18.14 -21.09
N ASP A 46 -21.21 -18.58 -20.27
CA ASP A 46 -21.36 -18.64 -18.82
C ASP A 46 -21.40 -17.21 -18.24
N PRO A 47 -22.55 -16.75 -17.69
CA PRO A 47 -22.67 -15.43 -17.09
C PRO A 47 -21.70 -15.20 -15.93
N ALA A 48 -21.27 -16.27 -15.24
CA ALA A 48 -20.34 -16.17 -14.13
C ALA A 48 -18.95 -15.69 -14.58
N LEU A 49 -18.50 -16.09 -15.77
CA LEU A 49 -17.22 -15.66 -16.32
C LEU A 49 -17.20 -14.15 -16.61
N PHE A 50 -18.28 -13.63 -17.22
CA PHE A 50 -18.42 -12.21 -17.50
C PHE A 50 -18.59 -11.38 -16.22
N ALA A 51 -19.35 -11.89 -15.25
CA ALA A 51 -19.48 -11.27 -13.94
C ALA A 51 -18.13 -11.20 -13.21
N GLY A 52 -17.33 -12.27 -13.25
CA GLY A 52 -15.99 -12.33 -12.67
C GLY A 52 -15.02 -11.35 -13.34
N GLY A 53 -15.01 -11.30 -14.68
CA GLY A 53 -14.22 -10.33 -15.43
C GLY A 53 -14.60 -8.88 -15.12
N GLY A 54 -15.90 -8.57 -15.08
CA GLY A 54 -16.41 -7.26 -14.72
C GLY A 54 -16.05 -6.85 -13.28
N ALA A 55 -16.12 -7.79 -12.33
CA ALA A 55 -15.70 -7.56 -10.95
C ALA A 55 -14.20 -7.26 -10.86
N LEU A 56 -13.34 -8.01 -11.57
CA LEU A 56 -11.89 -7.80 -11.58
C LEU A 56 -11.52 -6.41 -12.12
N VAL A 57 -12.11 -6.02 -13.26
CA VAL A 57 -11.92 -4.68 -13.84
C VAL A 57 -12.42 -3.61 -12.86
N GLY A 58 -13.56 -3.86 -12.21
CA GLY A 58 -14.11 -3.00 -11.16
C GLY A 58 -13.16 -2.81 -9.97
N VAL A 59 -12.58 -3.89 -9.44
CA VAL A 59 -11.59 -3.84 -8.35
C VAL A 59 -10.39 -2.99 -8.75
N ILE A 60 -9.79 -3.29 -9.91
CA ILE A 60 -8.56 -2.62 -10.37
C ILE A 60 -8.85 -1.13 -10.63
N GLY A 61 -9.90 -0.82 -11.39
CA GLY A 61 -10.28 0.55 -11.72
C GLY A 61 -10.72 1.35 -10.50
N GLY A 62 -11.51 0.74 -9.61
CA GLY A 62 -11.97 1.36 -8.37
C GLY A 62 -10.84 1.62 -7.39
N PHE A 63 -9.89 0.69 -7.27
CA PHE A 63 -8.70 0.87 -6.44
C PHE A 63 -7.82 2.00 -6.98
N LEU A 64 -7.49 1.99 -8.29
CA LEU A 64 -6.70 3.04 -8.93
C LEU A 64 -7.36 4.42 -8.79
N TYR A 65 -8.65 4.51 -9.07
CA TYR A 65 -9.40 5.76 -8.92
C TYR A 65 -9.42 6.24 -7.46
N GLY A 66 -9.72 5.34 -6.52
CA GLY A 66 -9.72 5.63 -5.09
C GLY A 66 -8.34 6.10 -4.61
N TYR A 67 -7.27 5.45 -5.05
CA TYR A 67 -5.89 5.81 -4.76
C TYR A 67 -5.56 7.22 -5.27
N VAL A 68 -5.87 7.52 -6.53
CA VAL A 68 -5.60 8.83 -7.14
C VAL A 68 -6.37 9.96 -6.44
N VAL A 69 -7.61 9.73 -6.02
CA VAL A 69 -8.41 10.73 -5.26
C VAL A 69 -7.88 10.91 -3.83
N CYS A 70 -7.34 9.85 -3.22
CA CYS A 70 -6.86 9.87 -1.84
C CYS A 70 -5.43 10.36 -1.67
N MET A 71 -4.62 10.28 -2.73
CA MET A 71 -3.20 10.66 -2.73
C MET A 71 -2.95 12.10 -2.27
N LEU A 72 -3.89 13.01 -2.54
CA LEU A 72 -3.82 14.43 -2.18
C LEU A 72 -4.41 14.75 -0.80
N ILE A 73 -5.04 13.79 -0.10
CA ILE A 73 -5.68 14.08 1.19
C ILE A 73 -4.64 14.47 2.24
N ALA A 74 -3.51 13.76 2.30
CA ALA A 74 -2.45 14.04 3.27
C ALA A 74 -1.87 15.46 3.14
N PRO A 75 -1.38 15.91 1.97
CA PRO A 75 -0.91 17.29 1.83
C PRO A 75 -2.02 18.32 2.04
N VAL A 76 -3.25 18.08 1.56
CA VAL A 76 -4.36 19.03 1.78
C VAL A 76 -4.69 19.17 3.27
N ALA A 77 -4.76 18.05 4.01
CA ALA A 77 -5.11 18.07 5.43
C ALA A 77 -4.05 18.80 6.27
N ILE A 78 -2.76 18.62 5.92
CA ILE A 78 -1.65 19.27 6.62
C ILE A 78 -1.58 20.76 6.26
N LEU A 79 -1.65 21.10 4.97
CA LEU A 79 -1.40 22.45 4.46
C LEU A 79 -2.59 23.39 4.66
N GLU A 80 -3.82 22.87 4.59
CA GLU A 80 -5.03 23.69 4.68
C GLU A 80 -5.69 23.60 6.06
N ASN A 81 -5.15 22.79 6.98
CA ASN A 81 -5.69 22.51 8.32
C ASN A 81 -7.20 22.17 8.29
N LEU A 82 -7.64 21.48 7.24
CA LEU A 82 -9.03 21.09 7.04
C LEU A 82 -9.32 19.76 7.74
N SER A 83 -10.56 19.60 8.19
CA SER A 83 -11.07 18.28 8.59
C SER A 83 -11.02 17.29 7.42
N VAL A 84 -10.89 15.99 7.68
CA VAL A 84 -10.78 14.93 6.63
C VAL A 84 -11.87 15.04 5.58
N ARG A 85 -13.11 15.32 5.99
CA ARG A 85 -14.24 15.46 5.07
C ARG A 85 -14.09 16.67 4.16
N GLY A 86 -13.60 17.79 4.71
CA GLY A 86 -13.28 18.99 3.93
C GLY A 86 -12.12 18.74 2.97
N GLY A 87 -11.04 18.13 3.49
CA GLY A 87 -9.86 17.76 2.72
C GLY A 87 -10.17 16.78 1.58
N PHE A 88 -11.07 15.82 1.79
CA PHE A 88 -11.49 14.87 0.75
C PHE A 88 -12.30 15.52 -0.37
N ARG A 89 -13.26 16.39 -0.05
CA ARG A 89 -14.02 17.13 -1.07
C ARG A 89 -13.10 18.01 -1.90
N ARG A 90 -12.15 18.66 -1.20
CA ARG A 90 -11.16 19.53 -1.80
C ARG A 90 -10.17 18.77 -2.68
N SER A 91 -9.62 17.65 -2.19
CA SER A 91 -8.72 16.79 -2.95
C SER A 91 -9.40 16.28 -4.22
N ARG A 92 -10.66 15.85 -4.13
CA ARG A 92 -11.44 15.41 -5.29
C ARG A 92 -11.61 16.50 -6.34
N LEU A 93 -11.84 17.75 -5.92
CA LEU A 93 -11.97 18.89 -6.83
C LEU A 93 -10.64 19.18 -7.55
N LEU A 94 -9.52 19.15 -6.82
CA LEU A 94 -8.18 19.34 -7.39
C LEU A 94 -7.82 18.22 -8.38
N THR A 95 -8.06 16.97 -7.99
CA THR A 95 -7.83 15.80 -8.85
C THR A 95 -8.73 15.83 -10.09
N ALA A 96 -9.98 16.25 -9.98
CA ALA A 96 -10.90 16.31 -11.11
C ALA A 96 -10.45 17.30 -12.19
N ARG A 97 -9.80 18.42 -11.81
CA ARG A 97 -9.26 19.40 -12.77
C ARG A 97 -8.00 18.93 -13.50
N SER A 98 -7.26 18.02 -12.89
CA SER A 98 -5.91 17.63 -13.33
C SER A 98 -5.70 16.10 -13.29
N PHE A 99 -6.74 15.37 -13.67
CA PHE A 99 -6.80 13.92 -13.50
C PHE A 99 -5.64 13.20 -14.19
N THR A 100 -5.29 13.61 -15.41
CA THR A 100 -4.22 12.98 -16.19
C THR A 100 -2.87 13.04 -15.50
N THR A 101 -2.53 14.18 -14.89
CA THR A 101 -1.26 14.33 -14.17
C THR A 101 -1.24 13.52 -12.87
N SER A 102 -2.36 13.49 -12.15
CA SER A 102 -2.51 12.70 -10.92
C SER A 102 -2.46 11.20 -11.19
N LEU A 103 -3.10 10.76 -12.27
CA LEU A 103 -3.05 9.37 -12.73
C LEU A 103 -1.63 8.99 -13.17
N ALA A 104 -0.96 9.83 -13.95
CA ALA A 104 0.42 9.58 -14.37
C ALA A 104 1.37 9.45 -13.16
N ALA A 105 1.23 10.31 -12.16
CA ALA A 105 2.03 10.22 -10.94
C ALA A 105 1.74 8.94 -10.14
N ALA A 106 0.47 8.55 -10.00
CA ALA A 106 0.10 7.30 -9.34
C ALA A 106 0.65 6.08 -10.07
N VAL A 107 0.59 6.07 -11.40
CA VAL A 107 1.16 5.01 -12.24
C VAL A 107 2.68 4.94 -12.06
N ILE A 108 3.38 6.07 -12.03
CA ILE A 108 4.83 6.12 -11.77
C ILE A 108 5.16 5.58 -10.37
N MET A 109 4.41 5.97 -9.34
CA MET A 109 4.63 5.48 -7.97
C MET A 109 4.37 3.98 -7.83
N PHE A 110 3.45 3.44 -8.62
CA PHE A 110 3.19 2.01 -8.67
C PHE A 110 4.26 1.25 -9.47
N LEU A 111 4.70 1.81 -10.60
CA LEU A 111 5.73 1.21 -11.45
C LEU A 111 7.11 1.22 -10.81
N LEU A 112 7.45 2.24 -10.02
CA LEU A 112 8.81 2.41 -9.51
C LEU A 112 9.25 1.25 -8.60
N PRO A 113 8.46 0.80 -7.60
CA PRO A 113 8.77 -0.41 -6.84
C PRO A 113 8.85 -1.67 -7.72
N MET A 114 7.95 -1.80 -8.71
CA MET A 114 7.90 -2.97 -9.60
C MET A 114 9.15 -3.06 -10.49
N VAL A 115 9.59 -1.94 -11.06
CA VAL A 115 10.80 -1.85 -11.87
C VAL A 115 12.04 -2.13 -11.03
N LEU A 116 12.11 -1.60 -9.80
CA LEU A 116 13.24 -1.85 -8.90
C LEU A 116 13.31 -3.32 -8.51
N ALA A 117 12.19 -3.93 -8.12
CA ALA A 117 12.11 -5.36 -7.80
C ALA A 117 12.48 -6.23 -9.01
N GLY A 118 11.99 -5.90 -10.20
CA GLY A 118 12.31 -6.59 -11.44
C GLY A 118 13.79 -6.50 -11.82
N ALA A 119 14.37 -5.29 -11.74
CA ALA A 119 15.79 -5.06 -12.03
C ALA A 119 16.68 -5.85 -11.06
N LEU A 120 16.31 -5.93 -9.79
CA LEU A 120 17.05 -6.69 -8.79
C LEU A 120 16.90 -8.19 -9.00
N SER A 121 15.69 -8.70 -9.25
CA SER A 121 15.48 -10.10 -9.60
C SER A 121 16.34 -10.51 -10.80
N PHE A 122 16.46 -9.63 -11.80
CA PHE A 122 17.35 -9.83 -12.93
C PHE A 122 18.84 -9.88 -12.52
N VAL A 123 19.32 -8.90 -11.74
CA VAL A 123 20.72 -8.88 -11.27
C VAL A 123 21.05 -10.11 -10.44
N VAL A 124 20.14 -10.52 -9.54
CA VAL A 124 20.28 -11.72 -8.70
C VAL A 124 20.29 -12.98 -9.55
N GLY A 125 19.40 -13.10 -10.53
CA GLY A 125 19.35 -14.23 -11.44
C GLY A 125 20.62 -14.37 -12.29
N VAL A 126 21.14 -13.27 -12.82
CA VAL A 126 22.41 -13.25 -13.58
C VAL A 126 23.60 -13.61 -12.69
N THR A 127 23.64 -13.05 -11.47
CA THR A 127 24.71 -13.32 -10.50
C THR A 127 24.70 -14.78 -10.05
N ALA A 128 23.52 -15.34 -9.72
CA ALA A 128 23.38 -16.73 -9.34
C ALA A 128 23.81 -17.68 -10.47
N LYS A 129 23.43 -17.39 -11.72
CA LYS A 129 23.83 -18.18 -12.88
C LYS A 129 25.34 -18.13 -13.16
N ALA A 130 26.01 -17.02 -12.84
CA ALA A 130 27.45 -16.89 -12.96
C ALA A 130 28.22 -17.69 -11.89
N PHE A 131 27.66 -17.83 -10.68
CA PHE A 131 28.31 -18.55 -9.58
C PHE A 131 27.97 -20.04 -9.50
N ASP A 132 26.84 -20.49 -10.04
CA ASP A 132 26.46 -21.91 -10.13
C ASP A 132 25.63 -22.19 -11.42
N PRO A 133 26.29 -22.52 -12.56
CA PRO A 133 25.61 -22.68 -13.85
C PRO A 133 24.66 -23.89 -13.94
N LYS A 134 24.56 -24.73 -12.90
CA LYS A 134 23.64 -25.88 -12.81
C LYS A 134 22.37 -25.64 -11.99
N ALA A 135 22.20 -24.47 -11.35
CA ALA A 135 21.04 -24.19 -10.51
C ALA A 135 19.88 -23.59 -11.34
N ASN A 136 19.12 -24.43 -12.05
CA ASN A 136 17.88 -24.04 -12.72
C ASN A 136 16.68 -24.07 -11.74
N ALA A 137 16.77 -23.39 -10.60
CA ALA A 137 15.61 -23.19 -9.74
C ALA A 137 15.39 -21.69 -9.55
N PRO A 138 14.19 -21.16 -9.86
CA PRO A 138 13.88 -19.77 -9.59
C PRO A 138 14.00 -19.53 -8.08
N VAL A 139 14.88 -18.60 -7.70
CA VAL A 139 14.98 -18.13 -6.31
C VAL A 139 13.73 -17.29 -6.06
N GLU A 140 12.71 -17.95 -5.52
CA GLU A 140 11.51 -17.30 -5.03
C GLU A 140 11.91 -16.48 -3.80
N VAL A 141 11.96 -15.16 -3.95
CA VAL A 141 12.19 -14.24 -2.82
C VAL A 141 10.91 -14.25 -1.99
N THR A 142 10.81 -15.19 -1.06
CA THR A 142 9.74 -15.20 -0.07
C THR A 142 9.93 -14.00 0.86
N GLN A 143 9.24 -12.92 0.56
CA GLN A 143 9.08 -11.79 1.47
C GLN A 143 8.29 -12.28 2.70
N ASN A 144 8.99 -12.76 3.73
CA ASN A 144 8.39 -13.06 5.03
C ASN A 144 8.06 -11.74 5.74
N ASP A 145 6.86 -11.22 5.48
CA ASP A 145 6.23 -10.17 6.29
C ASP A 145 5.84 -10.76 7.66
N ASN A 146 6.81 -10.81 8.59
CA ASN A 146 6.51 -11.04 10.00
C ASN A 146 5.97 -9.75 10.63
N ALA A 147 4.67 -9.50 10.42
CA ALA A 147 3.90 -8.63 11.30
C ALA A 147 3.61 -9.40 12.61
N VAL A 148 4.04 -8.79 13.72
CA VAL A 148 3.79 -9.21 15.10
C VAL A 148 2.31 -9.54 15.30
N THR A 149 1.99 -10.78 15.68
CA THR A 149 0.78 -11.10 16.43
C THR A 149 1.10 -12.19 17.44
N GLU A 150 1.17 -11.75 18.69
CA GLU A 150 1.22 -12.54 19.91
C GLU A 150 -0.09 -13.34 20.06
N LYS A 151 -0.01 -14.68 20.09
CA LYS A 151 -0.98 -15.52 20.81
C LYS A 151 -0.49 -16.96 21.02
N ASN A 152 -0.48 -17.37 22.29
CA ASN A 152 -0.28 -18.74 22.78
C ASN A 152 -1.60 -19.58 22.61
N PRO A 153 -1.55 -20.93 22.69
CA PRO A 153 -2.46 -21.85 22.00
C PRO A 153 -3.51 -22.54 22.89
N GLU A 154 -4.53 -23.16 22.27
CA GLU A 154 -5.13 -24.43 22.71
C GLU A 154 -6.08 -25.05 21.64
N THR A 155 -5.62 -26.20 21.11
CA THR A 155 -6.23 -27.52 20.80
C THR A 155 -7.65 -27.75 20.24
N THR A 156 -7.70 -28.56 19.17
CA THR A 156 -8.47 -29.82 18.95
C THR A 156 -9.43 -29.89 17.73
N ASP A 157 -8.97 -30.69 16.76
CA ASP A 157 -9.62 -31.65 15.83
C ASP A 157 -10.93 -31.33 15.07
N GLN A 158 -10.84 -31.40 13.73
CA GLN A 158 -11.56 -32.37 12.87
C GLN A 158 -11.18 -32.20 11.37
N GLN A 159 -10.72 -33.30 10.73
CA GLN A 159 -10.73 -33.56 9.27
C GLN A 159 -12.10 -34.16 8.86
N PRO A 160 -12.50 -34.34 7.56
CA PRO A 160 -11.73 -34.42 6.29
C PRO A 160 -12.32 -33.50 5.15
N ASN A 161 -11.81 -33.30 3.92
CA ASN A 161 -11.54 -34.27 2.84
C ASN A 161 -11.03 -33.54 1.55
N VAL A 162 -10.21 -34.26 0.75
CA VAL A 162 -9.82 -34.17 -0.69
C VAL A 162 -8.93 -33.05 -1.30
N SER A 163 -7.86 -33.56 -1.96
CA SER A 163 -7.07 -33.11 -3.14
C SER A 163 -6.18 -31.87 -3.05
N SER A 164 -4.85 -32.11 -3.03
CA SER A 164 -3.87 -31.50 -3.93
C SER A 164 -2.53 -32.24 -3.78
N GLU A 165 -1.84 -32.47 -4.90
CA GLU A 165 -0.49 -33.04 -4.98
C GLU A 165 0.45 -32.32 -4.01
N LYS A 166 1.05 -33.07 -3.08
CA LYS A 166 1.93 -32.54 -2.03
C LYS A 166 3.40 -32.73 -2.38
N GLU A 167 3.99 -31.58 -2.68
CA GLU A 167 5.33 -31.17 -2.30
C GLU A 167 5.70 -31.63 -0.87
N GLY A 168 6.86 -32.29 -0.74
CA GLY A 168 7.58 -32.47 0.53
C GLY A 168 6.93 -33.38 1.58
N ASP A 169 6.75 -34.67 1.28
CA ASP A 169 6.38 -35.66 2.30
C ASP A 169 7.57 -35.96 3.24
N LEU A 170 7.55 -35.36 4.42
CA LEU A 170 8.52 -35.60 5.49
C LEU A 170 8.03 -36.79 6.33
N ASN A 171 8.31 -38.00 5.85
CA ASN A 171 7.87 -39.23 6.51
C ASN A 171 8.78 -39.59 7.69
N ILE A 172 8.41 -39.15 8.90
CA ILE A 172 9.12 -39.49 10.14
C ILE A 172 8.59 -40.83 10.66
N ARG A 173 9.28 -41.92 10.34
CA ARG A 173 9.02 -43.25 10.93
C ARG A 173 9.81 -43.43 12.22
N VAL A 174 9.12 -43.37 13.36
CA VAL A 174 9.68 -43.68 14.68
C VAL A 174 9.47 -45.18 14.96
N GLY A 175 10.54 -45.97 14.87
CA GLY A 175 10.55 -47.40 15.21
C GLY A 175 11.19 -47.67 16.59
N PRO A 176 11.04 -48.89 17.14
CA PRO A 176 11.50 -49.27 18.48
C PRO A 176 13.03 -49.39 18.65
N ARG A 177 13.80 -49.04 17.62
CA ARG A 177 15.25 -48.82 17.73
C ARG A 177 15.52 -47.41 17.22
N SER A 178 16.04 -46.57 18.10
CA SER A 178 16.33 -45.15 17.92
C SER A 178 17.41 -44.90 16.85
N ALA A 179 17.05 -45.05 15.58
CA ALA A 179 17.82 -44.59 14.45
C ALA A 179 16.88 -43.82 13.52
N VAL A 180 16.94 -42.48 13.60
CA VAL A 180 16.24 -41.58 12.69
C VAL A 180 17.07 -41.46 11.42
N GLU A 181 16.73 -42.23 10.39
CA GLU A 181 17.38 -42.14 9.08
C GLU A 181 16.72 -41.03 8.26
N VAL A 182 17.22 -39.79 8.42
CA VAL A 182 16.81 -38.65 7.57
C VAL A 182 17.47 -38.83 6.21
N ARG A 183 16.81 -39.53 5.29
CA ARG A 183 17.20 -39.60 3.88
C ARG A 183 16.75 -38.33 3.14
N GLY A 184 17.24 -37.18 3.62
CA GLY A 184 17.09 -35.90 2.93
C GLY A 184 18.14 -35.81 1.83
N GLU A 185 17.73 -35.39 0.64
CA GLU A 185 18.65 -34.97 -0.42
C GLU A 185 19.66 -33.98 0.20
N LYS A 186 20.95 -34.35 0.19
CA LYS A 186 22.03 -33.55 0.79
C LYS A 186 22.18 -32.26 0.00
N LYS A 187 21.32 -31.26 0.21
CA LYS A 187 21.65 -29.87 -0.07
C LYS A 187 22.82 -29.53 0.84
N ASP A 188 24.03 -29.62 0.27
CA ASP A 188 25.29 -29.33 0.95
C ASP A 188 25.15 -28.06 1.80
N MET A 189 25.66 -28.10 3.02
CA MET A 189 25.61 -26.98 3.96
C MET A 189 26.17 -25.68 3.33
N ARG A 190 27.08 -25.84 2.36
CA ARG A 190 27.63 -24.78 1.53
C ARG A 190 26.59 -24.06 0.65
N SER A 191 25.64 -24.77 0.04
CA SER A 191 24.59 -24.13 -0.78
C SER A 191 23.59 -23.36 0.07
N ARG A 192 23.25 -23.87 1.25
CA ARG A 192 22.41 -23.16 2.23
C ARG A 192 23.06 -21.86 2.70
N VAL A 193 24.36 -21.89 3.02
CA VAL A 193 25.10 -20.69 3.43
C VAL A 193 25.18 -19.68 2.28
N LYS A 194 25.46 -20.13 1.04
CA LYS A 194 25.46 -19.25 -0.14
C LYS A 194 24.10 -18.57 -0.34
N HIS A 195 23.00 -19.32 -0.24
CA HIS A 195 21.65 -18.76 -0.36
C HIS A 195 21.35 -17.74 0.73
N ALA A 196 21.63 -18.06 1.99
CA ALA A 196 21.39 -17.15 3.11
C ALA A 196 22.22 -15.86 2.99
N VAL A 197 23.48 -15.95 2.55
CA VAL A 197 24.34 -14.78 2.32
C VAL A 197 23.81 -13.94 1.17
N LEU A 198 23.40 -14.55 0.05
CA LEU A 198 22.85 -13.83 -1.10
C LEU A 198 21.55 -13.10 -0.71
N GLU A 199 20.66 -13.77 0.00
CA GLU A 199 19.40 -13.21 0.50
C GLU A 199 19.65 -12.03 1.46
N SER A 200 20.57 -12.20 2.40
CA SER A 200 20.95 -11.13 3.34
C SER A 200 21.60 -9.95 2.62
N LEU A 201 22.42 -10.21 1.59
CA LEU A 201 23.06 -9.17 0.77
C LEU A 201 22.04 -8.38 -0.07
N ILE A 202 21.02 -9.06 -0.60
CA ILE A 202 19.92 -8.42 -1.33
C ILE A 202 19.12 -7.55 -0.37
N GLN A 203 18.78 -8.06 0.81
CA GLN A 203 17.98 -7.32 1.79
C GLN A 203 18.69 -6.05 2.28
N ILE A 204 19.99 -6.12 2.57
CA ILE A 204 20.76 -4.94 3.02
C ILE A 204 20.87 -3.87 1.93
N PHE A 205 20.84 -4.27 0.65
CA PHE A 205 20.81 -3.33 -0.48
C PHE A 205 19.40 -2.78 -0.74
N PHE A 206 18.36 -3.57 -0.50
CA PHE A 206 16.96 -3.19 -0.75
C PHE A 206 16.43 -2.14 0.23
N LEU A 207 16.81 -2.26 1.51
CA LEU A 207 16.33 -1.36 2.57
C LEU A 207 16.62 0.13 2.27
N PRO A 208 17.86 0.54 1.94
CA PRO A 208 18.16 1.91 1.54
C PRO A 208 17.40 2.33 0.28
N LEU A 209 17.30 1.45 -0.72
CA LEU A 209 16.59 1.74 -1.97
C LEU A 209 15.10 2.03 -1.73
N GLN A 210 14.47 1.29 -0.82
CA GLN A 210 13.10 1.52 -0.39
C GLN A 210 12.94 2.88 0.31
N ILE A 211 13.89 3.26 1.18
CA ILE A 211 13.88 4.58 1.83
C ILE A 211 13.93 5.70 0.78
N PHE A 212 14.75 5.54 -0.27
CA PHE A 212 14.79 6.49 -1.38
C PHE A 212 13.45 6.52 -2.14
N ALA A 213 12.88 5.36 -2.48
CA ALA A 213 11.61 5.28 -3.20
C ALA A 213 10.45 5.96 -2.44
N VAL A 214 10.36 5.76 -1.13
CA VAL A 214 9.35 6.41 -0.28
C VAL A 214 9.56 7.92 -0.22
N SER A 215 10.82 8.37 -0.12
CA SER A 215 11.17 9.79 -0.09
C SER A 215 10.81 10.49 -1.41
N PHE A 216 11.18 9.88 -2.55
CA PHE A 216 10.81 10.36 -3.87
C PHE A 216 9.29 10.41 -4.07
N SER A 217 8.59 9.39 -3.58
CA SER A 217 7.12 9.37 -3.66
C SER A 217 6.51 10.54 -2.90
N SER A 218 6.99 10.85 -1.68
CA SER A 218 6.55 12.01 -0.91
C SER A 218 6.78 13.33 -1.65
N ILE A 219 7.95 13.51 -2.26
CA ILE A 219 8.28 14.71 -3.04
C ILE A 219 7.35 14.86 -4.24
N ILE A 220 7.09 13.79 -4.98
CA ILE A 220 6.17 13.82 -6.13
C ILE A 220 4.75 14.18 -5.68
N VAL A 221 4.25 13.62 -4.57
CA VAL A 221 2.93 14.00 -4.01
C VAL A 221 2.89 15.49 -3.69
N ALA A 222 3.93 16.02 -3.05
CA ALA A 222 4.02 17.43 -2.67
C ALA A 222 4.04 18.35 -3.90
N LEU A 223 4.87 18.03 -4.90
CA LEU A 223 4.93 18.79 -6.16
C LEU A 223 3.61 18.73 -6.93
N LEU A 224 2.95 17.58 -6.91
CA LEU A 224 1.64 17.41 -7.53
C LEU A 224 0.59 18.28 -6.84
N TYR A 225 0.57 18.32 -5.52
CA TYR A 225 -0.29 19.24 -4.78
C TYR A 225 -0.06 20.70 -5.20
N LEU A 226 1.19 21.15 -5.23
CA LEU A 226 1.51 22.52 -5.64
C LEU A 226 1.05 22.80 -7.09
N LYS A 227 1.33 21.88 -8.02
CA LYS A 227 0.95 22.03 -9.42
C LYS A 227 -0.57 22.06 -9.62
N THR A 228 -1.30 21.19 -8.92
CA THR A 228 -2.77 21.14 -9.00
C THR A 228 -3.43 22.37 -8.38
N ARG A 229 -2.84 22.92 -7.31
CA ARG A 229 -3.27 24.20 -6.72
C ARG A 229 -3.02 25.39 -7.64
N LEU A 230 -1.82 25.49 -8.23
CA LEU A 230 -1.48 26.54 -9.19
C LEU A 230 -2.40 26.49 -10.43
N ALA A 231 -2.71 25.29 -10.92
CA ALA A 231 -3.70 25.11 -11.99
C ALA A 231 -5.12 25.55 -11.58
N GLY A 232 -5.40 25.62 -10.28
CA GLY A 232 -6.64 26.13 -9.70
C GLY A 232 -6.71 27.65 -9.60
N GLY A 233 -5.65 28.38 -9.94
CA GLY A 233 -5.59 29.85 -9.84
C GLY A 233 -5.40 30.38 -8.42
N GLU A 234 -5.13 29.51 -7.46
CA GLU A 234 -4.96 29.92 -6.05
C GLU A 234 -3.51 30.31 -5.77
N PRO A 235 -3.27 31.53 -5.24
CA PRO A 235 -1.92 32.02 -5.03
C PRO A 235 -1.21 31.23 -3.91
N MET A 236 0.09 30.99 -4.10
CA MET A 236 0.98 30.41 -3.08
C MET A 236 1.13 31.31 -1.85
N ALA A 237 0.92 32.61 -2.02
CA ALA A 237 1.00 33.59 -0.93
C ALA A 237 0.06 33.26 0.23
N ASP A 238 -1.16 32.77 -0.05
CA ASP A 238 -2.14 32.38 0.98
C ASP A 238 -1.68 31.15 1.78
N LEU A 239 -0.90 30.23 1.19
CA LEU A 239 -0.27 29.15 1.96
C LEU A 239 0.86 29.68 2.83
N LEU A 240 1.71 30.54 2.27
CA LEU A 240 2.85 31.09 2.99
C LEU A 240 2.39 31.91 4.19
N GLU A 241 1.36 32.74 4.01
CA GLU A 241 0.73 33.52 5.08
C GLU A 241 0.16 32.61 6.19
N ARG A 242 -0.53 31.52 5.82
CA ARG A 242 -1.01 30.52 6.79
C ARG A 242 0.10 29.76 7.48
N PHE A 243 1.22 29.51 6.81
CA PHE A 243 2.40 28.93 7.42
C PHE A 243 3.04 29.90 8.39
N GLU A 244 3.23 31.16 8.02
CA GLU A 244 3.76 32.20 8.90
C GLU A 244 2.88 32.42 10.14
N ASP A 245 1.55 32.29 9.99
CA ASP A 245 0.59 32.37 11.09
C ASP A 245 0.55 31.09 11.95
N ASN A 246 0.68 29.89 11.38
CA ASN A 246 0.67 28.62 12.12
C ASN A 246 2.04 28.24 12.73
N ASP A 247 3.16 28.65 12.12
CA ASP A 247 4.53 28.42 12.62
C ASP A 247 4.90 29.30 13.81
N ARG A 248 3.95 30.10 14.31
CA ARG A 248 4.01 30.62 15.67
C ARG A 248 3.19 29.71 16.58
N PRO A 249 3.72 28.57 17.04
CA PRO A 249 3.14 27.90 18.18
C PRO A 249 3.22 28.89 19.33
N ARG A 250 2.10 29.54 19.66
CA ARG A 250 2.02 30.33 20.88
C ARG A 250 2.22 29.34 22.00
N LYS A 251 3.43 29.31 22.53
CA LYS A 251 3.79 28.40 23.61
C LYS A 251 2.74 28.63 24.70
N LYS A 252 2.20 27.57 25.32
CA LYS A 252 1.28 27.71 26.46
C LYS A 252 1.82 28.67 27.53
N TRP A 253 3.15 28.80 27.60
CA TRP A 253 3.84 29.83 28.38
C TRP A 253 3.52 31.27 27.91
N GLN A 254 3.57 31.60 26.62
CA GLN A 254 3.19 32.91 26.09
C GLN A 254 1.72 33.22 26.32
N GLU A 255 0.83 32.22 26.20
CA GLU A 255 -0.59 32.38 26.52
C GLU A 255 -0.80 32.64 28.02
N ARG A 256 -0.09 31.91 28.88
CA ARG A 256 -0.10 32.14 30.34
C ARG A 256 0.51 33.48 30.72
N VAL A 257 1.60 33.89 30.10
CA VAL A 257 2.22 35.21 30.31
C VAL A 257 1.30 36.31 29.85
N ARG A 258 0.64 36.15 28.69
CA ARG A 258 -0.34 37.11 28.20
C ARG A 258 -1.55 37.19 29.13
N ALA A 259 -2.08 36.07 29.62
CA ALA A 259 -3.15 36.03 30.60
C ALA A 259 -2.74 36.75 31.90
N ARG A 260 -1.51 36.54 32.38
CA ARG A 260 -0.96 37.25 33.55
C ARG A 260 -0.79 38.75 33.29
N LEU A 261 -0.35 39.13 32.09
CA LEU A 261 -0.17 40.54 31.72
C LEU A 261 -1.52 41.27 31.60
N ILE A 262 -2.55 40.61 31.05
CA ILE A 262 -3.92 41.11 30.99
C ILE A 262 -4.51 41.23 32.41
N GLN A 263 -4.32 40.21 33.26
CA GLN A 263 -4.77 40.24 34.66
C GLN A 263 -4.04 41.31 35.49
N SER A 264 -2.78 41.62 35.16
CA SER A 264 -2.02 42.71 35.80
C SER A 264 -2.36 44.11 35.27
N GLY A 265 -3.31 44.23 34.33
CA GLY A 265 -3.75 45.52 33.77
C GLY A 265 -2.71 46.21 32.87
N ARG A 266 -1.62 45.53 32.52
CA ARG A 266 -0.49 46.13 31.78
C ARG A 266 -0.70 46.17 30.27
N ILE A 267 -1.70 45.46 29.76
CA ILE A 267 -2.08 45.44 28.35
C ILE A 267 -3.61 45.56 28.28
N PRO A 268 -4.17 46.53 27.53
CA PRO A 268 -5.61 46.59 27.32
C PRO A 268 -6.07 45.33 26.56
N SER A 269 -7.09 44.66 27.07
CA SER A 269 -7.82 43.67 26.28
C SER A 269 -8.41 44.39 25.08
N ARG A 270 -8.02 44.00 23.85
CA ARG A 270 -8.69 44.50 22.64
C ARG A 270 -10.19 44.16 22.75
N PRO A 271 -11.09 45.09 22.41
CA PRO A 271 -12.50 44.78 22.23
C PRO A 271 -12.69 43.80 21.07
#